data_AF-A0A2U3ENF5-F1
#
_entry.id   AF-A0A2U3ENF5-F1
#
_cell.length_a   1.000
_cell.length_b   1.000
_cell.length_c   1.000
_cell.angle_alpha   90.00
_cell.angle_beta   90.00
_cell.angle_gamma   90.00
#
_symmetry.space_group_name_H-M   'P 1'
#
loop_
_entity.id
_entity.type
_entity.pdbx_description
1 polymer ?
#
loop_
_entity_poly.entity_id
_entity_poly.type
_entity_poly.pdbx_seq_one_letter_code
_entity_poly.pdbx_strand_id
1 'polypeptide(L)'
;MSPMKPFAVKHNPRLVLVYRRDHPGSAPYTEVELALLRHMDGLSPQEACSPLDAFMRDRALELYEFVCAWAHQAGIPSASEPTDGIVLASWSMGASWLMALLSSIASLTSRDAPFASLGYLPPSDAYAPLLDEDIPPPDRPSTVLSWISGYYSHDGAVDGLERRTSSTSPTPPLGRMTPEQLQGVFTASAAGEDGPDTLHLRLSEVTGASSLFRHRVLFHNGSHAMRPNHWAALPIRHVACNRSAWHMPWCAAALRRELDEAKDDTRRVRDVEIVTLMGANHFVGCVGFAIRPTALTTRQAHWDEPYRLMHLLHWEGSSSPH
;
A
#
# COMPACT_ATOMS: atom_id res chain seq x y z
N MET A 1 3.55 13.53 11.91
CA MET A 1 4.25 12.60 12.84
C MET A 1 3.34 11.41 13.12
N SER A 2 3.85 10.18 12.94
CA SER A 2 3.08 8.92 12.79
C SER A 2 2.25 8.51 14.02
N PRO A 3 0.91 8.36 13.91
CA PRO A 3 0.02 8.04 15.03
C PRO A 3 -0.03 6.56 15.45
N MET A 4 0.92 5.73 14.96
CA MET A 4 1.12 4.36 15.44
C MET A 4 2.06 4.23 16.65
N LYS A 5 2.84 5.27 16.98
CA LYS A 5 3.84 5.22 18.07
C LYS A 5 3.27 4.80 19.45
N PRO A 6 2.07 5.25 19.89
CA PRO A 6 1.54 4.87 21.21
C PRO A 6 1.26 3.36 21.35
N PHE A 7 0.90 2.69 20.26
CA PHE A 7 0.64 1.25 20.24
C PHE A 7 1.92 0.43 20.15
N ALA A 8 2.95 0.98 19.50
CA ALA A 8 4.25 0.33 19.40
C ALA A 8 4.88 0.10 20.80
N VAL A 9 4.78 1.07 21.71
CA VAL A 9 5.38 0.92 23.06
C VAL A 9 4.87 -0.33 23.80
N LYS A 10 3.58 -0.65 23.66
CA LYS A 10 2.95 -1.80 24.33
C LYS A 10 3.40 -3.14 23.77
N HIS A 11 3.76 -3.19 22.48
CA HIS A 11 4.06 -4.44 21.77
C HIS A 11 5.52 -4.56 21.33
N ASN A 12 6.34 -3.56 21.67
CA ASN A 12 7.77 -3.44 21.34
C ASN A 12 8.14 -3.72 19.85
N PRO A 13 7.36 -3.31 18.82
CA PRO A 13 7.79 -3.46 17.44
C PRO A 13 8.79 -2.37 17.07
N ARG A 14 9.79 -2.74 16.26
CA ARG A 14 10.63 -1.78 15.55
C ARG A 14 9.89 -1.32 14.29
N LEU A 15 9.34 -0.11 14.31
CA LEU A 15 8.59 0.43 13.17
C LEU A 15 9.53 1.18 12.21
N VAL A 16 9.57 0.74 10.96
CA VAL A 16 10.26 1.43 9.85
C VAL A 16 9.22 1.88 8.84
N LEU A 17 9.25 3.16 8.49
CA LEU A 17 8.41 3.74 7.45
C LEU A 17 9.23 3.91 6.19
N VAL A 18 8.81 3.21 5.13
CA VAL A 18 9.52 3.15 3.86
C VAL A 18 8.76 3.97 2.84
N TYR A 19 9.44 4.95 2.26
CA TYR A 19 8.88 5.77 1.19
C TYR A 19 9.25 5.20 -0.17
N ARG A 20 8.28 5.26 -1.09
CA ARG A 20 8.48 4.93 -2.51
C ARG A 20 9.26 6.04 -3.21
N ARG A 21 9.85 5.77 -4.39
CA ARG A 21 10.50 6.76 -5.26
C ARG A 21 9.51 7.87 -5.59
N ASP A 22 10.03 9.07 -5.89
CA ASP A 22 9.26 10.29 -6.13
C ASP A 22 8.44 10.83 -4.94
N HIS A 23 8.57 10.25 -3.73
CA HIS A 23 8.05 10.86 -2.50
C HIS A 23 9.11 11.73 -1.81
N PRO A 24 8.72 12.76 -1.03
CA PRO A 24 9.67 13.64 -0.34
C PRO A 24 10.76 12.87 0.42
N GLY A 25 12.01 13.13 0.05
CA GLY A 25 13.21 12.53 0.63
C GLY A 25 13.70 11.26 -0.07
N SER A 26 12.90 10.59 -0.90
CA SER A 26 13.34 9.44 -1.71
C SER A 26 14.03 9.88 -3.01
N ALA A 27 14.75 8.99 -3.70
CA ALA A 27 15.27 9.33 -5.00
C ALA A 27 14.13 9.39 -6.02
N PRO A 28 14.23 10.31 -7.01
CA PRO A 28 13.20 10.43 -8.01
C PRO A 28 13.26 9.27 -9.00
N TYR A 29 12.17 9.03 -9.75
CA TYR A 29 12.27 8.24 -10.97
C TYR A 29 13.19 8.93 -11.98
N THR A 30 13.94 8.13 -12.74
CA THR A 30 14.73 8.67 -13.86
C THR A 30 13.80 9.11 -14.99
N GLU A 31 14.25 10.03 -15.84
CA GLU A 31 13.50 10.43 -17.03
C GLU A 31 13.19 9.24 -17.95
N VAL A 32 14.07 8.24 -18.00
CA VAL A 32 13.85 7.01 -18.79
C VAL A 32 12.69 6.19 -18.22
N GLU A 33 12.62 6.05 -16.89
CA GLU A 33 11.54 5.34 -16.22
C GLU A 33 10.20 6.07 -16.36
N LEU A 34 10.19 7.40 -16.22
CA LEU A 34 8.99 8.21 -16.42
C LEU A 34 8.54 8.19 -17.88
N ALA A 35 9.47 8.26 -18.84
CA ALA A 35 9.17 8.14 -20.26
C ALA A 35 8.59 6.76 -20.60
N LEU A 36 9.05 5.69 -19.95
CA LEU A 36 8.48 4.36 -20.12
C LEU A 36 7.03 4.30 -19.63
N LEU A 37 6.72 4.85 -18.44
CA LEU A 37 5.35 4.92 -17.94
C LEU A 37 4.43 5.71 -18.88
N ARG A 38 4.88 6.89 -19.35
CA ARG A 38 4.14 7.73 -20.29
C ARG A 38 3.93 7.04 -21.65
N HIS A 39 4.96 6.34 -22.14
CA HIS A 39 4.86 5.60 -23.39
C HIS A 39 3.81 4.49 -23.29
N MET A 40 3.83 3.70 -22.20
CA MET A 40 2.86 2.63 -21.97
C MET A 40 1.42 3.14 -21.88
N ASP A 41 1.21 4.33 -21.32
CA ASP A 41 -0.14 4.94 -21.15
C ASP A 41 -0.80 5.22 -22.51
N GLY A 42 -0.01 5.34 -23.58
CA GLY A 42 -0.50 5.47 -24.96
C GLY A 42 -0.61 4.15 -25.74
N LEU A 43 -0.25 3.00 -25.16
CA LEU A 43 -0.31 1.70 -25.83
C LEU A 43 -1.66 1.00 -25.61
N SER A 44 -1.95 -0.01 -26.42
CA SER A 44 -3.08 -0.89 -26.12
C SER A 44 -2.84 -1.69 -24.82
N PRO A 45 -3.89 -2.12 -24.10
CA PRO A 45 -3.76 -2.95 -22.91
C PRO A 45 -2.84 -4.16 -23.07
N GLN A 46 -2.90 -4.83 -24.22
CA GLN A 46 -2.12 -6.03 -24.52
C GLN A 46 -0.63 -5.71 -24.66
N GLU A 47 -0.30 -4.56 -25.24
CA GLU A 47 1.08 -4.11 -25.44
C GLU A 47 1.70 -3.55 -24.15
N ALA A 48 0.91 -2.88 -23.30
CA ALA A 48 1.38 -2.29 -22.05
C ALA A 48 1.54 -3.31 -20.90
N CYS A 49 0.85 -4.46 -20.94
CA CYS A 49 0.83 -5.40 -19.82
C CYS A 49 2.22 -5.98 -19.48
N SER A 50 2.97 -6.48 -20.47
CA SER A 50 4.29 -7.08 -20.21
C SER A 50 5.35 -6.05 -19.77
N PRO A 51 5.44 -4.86 -20.40
CA PRO A 51 6.34 -3.81 -19.92
C PRO A 51 5.99 -3.32 -18.50
N LEU A 52 4.70 -3.25 -18.15
CA LEU A 52 4.27 -2.88 -16.80
C LEU A 52 4.60 -3.96 -15.76
N ASP A 53 4.43 -5.25 -16.09
CA ASP A 53 4.89 -6.38 -15.25
C ASP A 53 6.40 -6.29 -14.98
N ALA A 54 7.20 -6.01 -16.02
CA ALA A 54 8.65 -5.82 -15.87
C ALA A 54 8.98 -4.62 -14.97
N PHE A 55 8.38 -3.46 -15.22
CA PHE A 55 8.56 -2.25 -14.40
C PHE A 55 8.23 -2.53 -12.93
N MET A 56 7.10 -3.20 -12.65
CA MET A 56 6.69 -3.51 -11.28
C MET A 56 7.57 -4.56 -10.61
N ARG A 57 8.13 -5.49 -11.38
CA ARG A 57 9.12 -6.45 -10.89
C ARG A 57 10.41 -5.77 -10.46
N ASP A 58 10.87 -4.77 -11.19
CA ASP A 58 12.05 -3.99 -10.80
C ASP A 58 11.81 -3.23 -9.49
N ARG A 59 10.63 -2.60 -9.34
CA ARG A 59 10.22 -1.95 -8.07
C ARG A 59 10.10 -2.94 -6.91
N ALA A 60 9.64 -4.17 -7.19
CA ALA A 60 9.60 -5.24 -6.20
C ALA A 60 11.01 -5.68 -5.78
N LEU A 61 11.94 -5.78 -6.72
CA LEU A 61 13.32 -6.14 -6.42
C LEU A 61 13.99 -5.09 -5.52
N GLU A 62 13.80 -3.80 -5.80
CA GLU A 62 14.30 -2.70 -4.94
C GLU A 62 13.79 -2.86 -3.49
N LEU A 63 12.49 -3.10 -3.31
CA LEU A 63 11.91 -3.31 -1.97
C LEU A 63 12.44 -4.57 -1.30
N TYR A 64 12.64 -5.66 -2.05
CA TYR A 64 13.21 -6.90 -1.51
C TYR A 64 14.65 -6.69 -1.02
N GLU A 65 15.48 -6.04 -1.84
CA GLU A 65 16.87 -5.74 -1.51
C GLU A 65 16.95 -4.84 -0.28
N PHE A 66 16.07 -3.83 -0.18
CA PHE A 66 15.94 -3.01 1.01
C PHE A 66 15.63 -3.85 2.26
N VAL A 67 14.62 -4.72 2.21
CA VAL A 67 14.22 -5.56 3.35
C VAL A 67 15.36 -6.49 3.76
N CYS A 68 16.03 -7.12 2.81
CA CYS A 68 17.17 -8.00 3.07
C CYS A 68 18.33 -7.25 3.73
N ALA A 69 18.73 -6.11 3.16
CA ALA A 69 19.81 -5.29 3.69
C ALA A 69 19.48 -4.77 5.10
N TRP A 70 18.26 -4.29 5.30
CA TRP A 70 17.81 -3.81 6.60
C TRP A 70 17.76 -4.92 7.64
N ALA A 71 17.21 -6.10 7.30
CA ALA A 71 17.11 -7.24 8.20
C ALA A 71 18.50 -7.70 8.68
N HIS A 72 19.44 -7.80 7.74
CA HIS A 72 20.82 -8.15 8.02
C HIS A 72 21.49 -7.12 8.95
N GLN A 73 21.34 -5.83 8.65
CA GLN A 73 21.97 -4.76 9.43
C GLN A 73 21.35 -4.56 10.82
N ALA A 74 20.02 -4.69 10.94
CA ALA A 74 19.32 -4.56 12.20
C ALA A 74 19.48 -5.80 13.11
N GLY A 75 20.23 -6.81 12.66
CA GLY A 75 20.47 -8.05 13.39
C GLY A 75 19.17 -8.78 13.71
N ILE A 76 18.21 -8.78 12.76
CA ILE A 76 16.92 -9.42 12.99
C ILE A 76 17.17 -10.93 13.02
N PRO A 77 16.84 -11.62 14.13
CA PRO A 77 17.05 -13.04 14.22
C PRO A 77 16.23 -13.75 13.13
N SER A 78 16.78 -14.84 12.58
CA SER A 78 15.98 -15.77 11.79
C SER A 78 14.76 -16.18 12.59
N ALA A 79 13.59 -16.25 11.95
CA ALA A 79 12.34 -16.56 12.64
C ALA A 79 12.44 -17.95 13.31
N SER A 80 12.68 -17.95 14.62
CA SER A 80 12.66 -19.13 15.48
C SER A 80 11.29 -19.34 16.14
N GLU A 81 10.57 -18.24 16.39
CA GLU A 81 9.26 -18.21 17.03
C GLU A 81 8.27 -17.35 16.23
N PRO A 82 6.94 -17.50 16.40
CA PRO A 82 5.92 -16.71 15.70
C PRO A 82 5.98 -15.19 15.95
N THR A 83 6.69 -14.77 17.00
CA THR A 83 6.91 -13.36 17.36
C THR A 83 8.19 -12.77 16.78
N ASP A 84 9.04 -13.62 16.19
CA ASP A 84 10.32 -13.24 15.60
C ASP A 84 10.16 -13.06 14.09
N GLY A 85 10.59 -11.91 13.58
CA GLY A 85 10.66 -11.68 12.13
C GLY A 85 10.15 -10.32 11.71
N ILE A 86 9.75 -10.24 10.45
CA ILE A 86 9.39 -8.99 9.78
C ILE A 86 7.97 -9.12 9.25
N VAL A 87 7.11 -8.19 9.66
CA VAL A 87 5.82 -7.98 9.01
C VAL A 87 5.99 -6.80 8.07
N LEU A 88 5.90 -7.02 6.76
CA LEU A 88 5.72 -5.89 5.84
C LEU A 88 4.23 -5.60 5.72
N ALA A 89 3.92 -4.32 5.86
CA ALA A 89 2.58 -3.79 5.79
C ALA A 89 2.53 -2.73 4.69
N SER A 90 1.57 -2.85 3.79
CA SER A 90 1.23 -1.77 2.86
C SER A 90 -0.06 -1.09 3.30
N TRP A 91 -0.21 0.15 2.86
CA TRP A 91 -1.43 0.92 3.02
C TRP A 91 -1.85 1.49 1.67
N SER A 92 -3.15 1.46 1.38
CA SER A 92 -3.71 2.09 0.18
C SER A 92 -3.01 1.58 -1.09
N MET A 93 -2.63 2.49 -1.98
CA MET A 93 -1.94 2.19 -3.23
C MET A 93 -0.59 1.48 -3.05
N GLY A 94 0.03 1.55 -1.86
CA GLY A 94 1.20 0.74 -1.54
C GLY A 94 0.95 -0.77 -1.70
N ALA A 95 -0.31 -1.22 -1.68
CA ALA A 95 -0.69 -2.59 -1.94
C ALA A 95 -0.29 -3.06 -3.35
N SER A 96 -0.26 -2.19 -4.37
CA SER A 96 0.15 -2.57 -5.73
C SER A 96 1.61 -3.03 -5.76
N TRP A 97 2.51 -2.28 -5.15
CA TRP A 97 3.94 -2.66 -4.99
C TRP A 97 4.10 -3.90 -4.13
N LEU A 98 3.29 -4.02 -3.09
CA LEU A 98 3.30 -5.17 -2.22
C LEU A 98 2.86 -6.45 -2.95
N MET A 99 1.84 -6.37 -3.80
CA MET A 99 1.39 -7.49 -4.64
C MET A 99 2.43 -7.84 -5.71
N ALA A 100 3.08 -6.85 -6.33
CA ALA A 100 4.18 -7.10 -7.26
C ALA A 100 5.33 -7.86 -6.58
N LEU A 101 5.72 -7.44 -5.36
CA LEU A 101 6.67 -8.16 -4.51
C LEU A 101 6.22 -9.59 -4.24
N LEU A 102 5.00 -9.80 -3.76
CA LEU A 102 4.49 -11.14 -3.44
C LEU A 102 4.42 -12.05 -4.66
N SER A 103 4.05 -11.49 -5.81
CA SER A 103 4.01 -12.21 -7.08
C SER A 103 5.41 -12.67 -7.52
N SER A 104 6.45 -12.04 -6.95
CA SER A 104 7.86 -12.35 -7.18
C SER A 104 8.48 -13.21 -6.07
N ILE A 105 8.10 -13.05 -4.77
CA ILE A 105 8.84 -13.66 -3.64
C ILE A 105 8.09 -14.14 -2.36
N ALA A 106 6.93 -13.58 -1.87
CA ALA A 106 5.84 -14.01 -0.89
C ALA A 106 5.83 -14.02 0.74
N SER A 107 5.32 -13.00 1.51
CA SER A 107 4.80 -13.08 2.95
C SER A 107 4.37 -11.75 3.61
N LEU A 108 3.08 -11.44 3.90
CA LEU A 108 2.67 -10.04 4.14
C LEU A 108 1.33 -9.71 4.85
N THR A 109 1.18 -8.44 5.25
CA THR A 109 -0.11 -7.79 5.60
C THR A 109 -0.42 -6.62 4.63
N SER A 110 -1.65 -6.50 4.14
CA SER A 110 -2.13 -5.33 3.39
C SER A 110 -3.23 -4.62 4.18
N ARG A 111 -3.18 -3.29 4.26
CA ARG A 111 -4.14 -2.48 5.02
C ARG A 111 -4.89 -1.54 4.09
N ASP A 112 -6.21 -1.67 4.09
CA ASP A 112 -7.18 -0.81 3.44
C ASP A 112 -6.78 -0.45 2.00
N ALA A 113 -6.59 -1.49 1.18
CA ALA A 113 -6.18 -1.35 -0.21
C ALA A 113 -7.39 -1.06 -1.12
N PRO A 114 -7.31 -0.09 -2.05
CA PRO A 114 -8.40 0.16 -3.00
C PRO A 114 -8.52 -0.99 -3.98
N PHE A 115 -9.72 -1.18 -4.54
CA PHE A 115 -10.03 -2.24 -5.49
C PHE A 115 -9.04 -2.32 -6.67
N ALA A 116 -8.61 -1.15 -7.19
CA ALA A 116 -7.67 -1.05 -8.30
C ALA A 116 -6.26 -1.57 -7.95
N SER A 117 -5.83 -1.44 -6.69
CA SER A 117 -4.53 -1.98 -6.23
C SER A 117 -4.48 -3.50 -6.21
N LEU A 118 -5.65 -4.15 -6.11
CA LEU A 118 -5.77 -5.59 -6.26
C LEU A 118 -6.27 -5.96 -7.67
N GLY A 119 -6.57 -5.00 -8.54
CA GLY A 119 -7.04 -5.23 -9.91
C GLY A 119 -8.44 -5.84 -9.98
N TYR A 120 -9.32 -5.50 -9.04
CA TYR A 120 -10.74 -5.77 -9.20
C TYR A 120 -11.37 -4.76 -10.16
N LEU A 121 -12.48 -5.14 -10.79
CA LEU A 121 -13.28 -4.19 -11.55
C LEU A 121 -14.15 -3.36 -10.60
N PRO A 122 -14.37 -2.07 -10.91
CA PRO A 122 -15.32 -1.26 -10.17
C PRO A 122 -16.78 -1.67 -10.51
N PRO A 123 -17.77 -1.30 -9.66
CA PRO A 123 -19.18 -1.35 -10.04
C PRO A 123 -19.47 -0.37 -11.18
N SER A 124 -20.57 -0.58 -11.90
CA SER A 124 -20.93 0.22 -13.09
C SER A 124 -21.20 1.70 -12.82
N ASP A 125 -21.57 2.05 -11.59
CA ASP A 125 -21.87 3.41 -11.13
C ASP A 125 -20.78 3.96 -10.17
N ALA A 126 -19.55 3.46 -10.34
CA ALA A 126 -18.39 3.88 -9.59
C ALA A 126 -18.15 5.39 -9.65
N TYR A 127 -17.72 5.94 -8.51
CA TYR A 127 -17.31 7.32 -8.40
C TYR A 127 -15.84 7.44 -8.02
N ALA A 128 -15.09 8.27 -8.74
CA ALA A 128 -13.71 8.62 -8.40
C ALA A 128 -13.50 10.11 -8.71
N PRO A 129 -13.27 10.98 -7.70
CA PRO A 129 -13.11 12.42 -7.92
C PRO A 129 -11.87 12.77 -8.76
N LEU A 130 -10.90 11.86 -8.87
CA LEU A 130 -9.75 12.03 -9.76
C LEU A 130 -10.13 11.99 -11.24
N LEU A 131 -11.24 11.34 -11.59
CA LEU A 131 -11.75 11.15 -12.95
C LEU A 131 -13.02 11.95 -13.22
N ASP A 132 -13.48 12.75 -12.25
CA ASP A 132 -14.70 13.54 -12.35
C ASP A 132 -14.45 14.78 -13.22
N GLU A 133 -15.11 14.82 -14.39
CA GLU A 133 -14.97 15.92 -15.37
C GLU A 133 -15.58 17.22 -14.87
N ASP A 134 -16.53 17.16 -13.93
CA ASP A 134 -17.15 18.34 -13.32
C ASP A 134 -16.20 19.03 -12.32
N ILE A 135 -15.13 18.36 -11.89
CA ILE A 135 -14.09 18.93 -11.03
C ILE A 135 -12.94 19.47 -11.90
N PRO A 136 -12.64 20.79 -11.83
CA PRO A 136 -11.50 21.36 -12.53
C PRO A 136 -10.20 20.60 -12.18
N PRO A 137 -9.31 20.29 -13.14
CA PRO A 137 -8.10 19.52 -12.88
C PRO A 137 -7.25 20.01 -11.68
N PRO A 138 -7.07 21.33 -11.45
CA PRO A 138 -6.34 21.83 -10.28
C PRO A 138 -6.97 21.47 -8.93
N ASP A 139 -8.29 21.26 -8.89
CA ASP A 139 -9.06 21.01 -7.66
C ASP A 139 -9.25 19.52 -7.37
N ARG A 140 -8.92 18.64 -8.33
CA ARG A 140 -9.03 17.19 -8.16
C ARG A 140 -8.16 16.65 -7.02
N PRO A 141 -6.88 17.05 -6.85
CA PRO A 141 -6.05 16.51 -5.76
C PRO A 141 -6.62 16.81 -4.37
N SER A 142 -7.08 18.05 -4.12
CA SER A 142 -7.67 18.43 -2.83
C SER A 142 -9.01 17.73 -2.59
N THR A 143 -9.82 17.56 -3.64
CA THR A 143 -11.10 16.84 -3.55
C THR A 143 -10.88 15.35 -3.28
N VAL A 144 -9.91 14.71 -3.95
CA VAL A 144 -9.50 13.32 -3.68
C VAL A 144 -9.09 13.15 -2.22
N LEU A 145 -8.28 14.05 -1.67
CA LEU A 145 -7.86 13.99 -0.27
C LEU A 145 -9.04 14.09 0.70
N SER A 146 -9.95 15.03 0.46
CA SER A 146 -11.17 15.17 1.27
C SER A 146 -12.04 13.92 1.21
N TRP A 147 -12.31 13.44 -0.01
CA TRP A 147 -13.14 12.27 -0.28
C TRP A 147 -12.55 10.99 0.32
N ILE A 148 -11.26 10.70 0.08
CA ILE A 148 -10.63 9.46 0.54
C ILE A 148 -10.44 9.44 2.06
N SER A 149 -10.35 10.61 2.70
CA SER A 149 -10.27 10.73 4.16
C SER A 149 -11.62 10.81 4.86
N GLY A 150 -12.73 10.79 4.12
CA GLY A 150 -14.07 10.85 4.67
C GLY A 150 -14.43 9.66 5.56
N TYR A 151 -15.52 9.79 6.32
CA TYR A 151 -16.18 8.68 7.00
C TYR A 151 -17.50 8.38 6.30
N TYR A 152 -17.65 7.18 5.76
CA TYR A 152 -18.83 6.80 4.99
C TYR A 152 -19.80 5.99 5.85
N SER A 153 -21.08 6.11 5.53
CA SER A 153 -22.16 5.32 6.12
C SER A 153 -22.73 4.46 5.02
N HIS A 154 -22.49 3.16 5.11
CA HIS A 154 -23.01 2.19 4.16
C HIS A 154 -24.19 1.46 4.79
N ASP A 155 -25.16 1.06 3.97
CA ASP A 155 -26.31 0.26 4.41
C ASP A 155 -25.95 -1.21 4.74
N GLY A 156 -24.68 -1.59 4.52
CA GLY A 156 -24.13 -2.92 4.78
C GLY A 156 -24.17 -3.83 3.55
N ALA A 157 -24.91 -3.47 2.51
CA ALA A 157 -24.89 -4.18 1.23
C ALA A 157 -23.74 -3.67 0.35
N VAL A 158 -23.11 -4.58 -0.40
CA VAL A 158 -21.99 -4.23 -1.30
C VAL A 158 -22.48 -3.31 -2.44
N ASP A 159 -23.71 -3.51 -2.92
CA ASP A 159 -24.31 -2.68 -3.96
C ASP A 159 -24.81 -1.32 -3.43
N GLY A 160 -24.98 -1.20 -2.10
CA GLY A 160 -25.47 -0.02 -1.39
C GLY A 160 -24.37 0.84 -0.76
N LEU A 161 -23.10 0.63 -1.15
CA LEU A 161 -21.99 1.44 -0.66
C LEU A 161 -22.13 2.91 -1.08
N GLU A 162 -22.31 3.83 -0.13
CA GLU A 162 -22.21 5.28 -0.37
C GLU A 162 -20.91 5.66 -1.09
N ARG A 163 -21.04 6.33 -2.24
CA ARG A 163 -19.95 6.56 -3.18
C ARG A 163 -19.38 7.98 -3.14
N ARG A 164 -20.21 8.98 -2.83
CA ARG A 164 -19.92 10.40 -3.04
C ARG A 164 -19.82 11.17 -1.74
N THR A 165 -20.81 11.00 -0.85
CA THR A 165 -20.98 11.89 0.29
C THR A 165 -20.45 11.26 1.57
N SER A 166 -19.33 11.79 2.06
CA SER A 166 -18.84 11.45 3.39
C SER A 166 -19.65 12.16 4.48
N SER A 167 -19.67 11.55 5.68
CA SER A 167 -20.28 12.12 6.87
C SER A 167 -19.53 13.39 7.29
N THR A 168 -20.28 14.39 7.76
CA THR A 168 -19.71 15.63 8.32
C THR A 168 -19.12 15.44 9.73
N SER A 169 -19.43 14.32 10.39
CA SER A 169 -18.92 13.95 11.71
C SER A 169 -18.57 12.45 11.78
N PRO A 170 -17.40 12.08 12.34
CA PRO A 170 -16.36 12.97 12.86
C PRO A 170 -15.55 13.64 11.75
N THR A 171 -14.83 14.73 12.07
CA THR A 171 -13.97 15.43 11.10
C THR A 171 -12.99 14.48 10.42
N PRO A 172 -12.88 14.47 9.09
CA PRO A 172 -11.93 13.65 8.36
C PRO A 172 -10.49 13.77 8.90
N PRO A 173 -9.70 12.68 8.95
CA PRO A 173 -8.31 12.67 9.38
C PRO A 173 -7.41 13.72 8.76
N LEU A 174 -7.48 13.89 7.43
CA LEU A 174 -6.62 14.84 6.74
C LEU A 174 -6.99 16.29 7.02
N GLY A 175 -8.27 16.58 7.29
CA GLY A 175 -8.71 17.92 7.72
C GLY A 175 -8.15 18.37 9.07
N ARG A 176 -7.48 17.46 9.81
CA ARG A 176 -6.84 17.75 11.11
C ARG A 176 -5.31 17.87 11.00
N MET A 177 -4.73 17.69 9.81
CA MET A 177 -3.29 17.70 9.59
C MET A 177 -2.77 19.10 9.24
N THR A 178 -1.53 19.39 9.64
CA THR A 178 -0.80 20.58 9.15
C THR A 178 -0.35 20.35 7.70
N PRO A 179 -0.02 21.42 6.93
CA PRO A 179 0.52 21.28 5.57
C PRO A 179 1.74 20.35 5.48
N GLU A 180 2.65 20.41 6.44
CA GLU A 180 3.84 19.55 6.49
C GLU A 180 3.47 18.08 6.76
N GLN A 181 2.41 17.85 7.55
CA GLN A 181 1.90 16.51 7.79
C GLN A 181 1.21 15.94 6.55
N LEU A 182 0.51 16.78 5.79
CA LEU A 182 -0.12 16.39 4.52
C LEU A 182 0.92 15.99 3.47
N GLN A 183 2.04 16.73 3.36
CA GLN A 183 3.15 16.37 2.47
C GLN A 183 3.77 15.00 2.79
N GLY A 184 3.72 14.57 4.05
CA GLY A 184 4.19 13.25 4.46
C GLY A 184 3.22 12.10 4.17
N VAL A 185 2.00 12.40 3.72
CA VAL A 185 0.91 11.45 3.46
C VAL A 185 0.54 11.41 1.98
N PHE A 186 0.69 12.53 1.27
CA PHE A 186 0.35 12.67 -0.13
C PHE A 186 1.36 13.55 -0.86
N THR A 187 1.80 13.09 -2.03
CA THR A 187 2.75 13.80 -2.87
C THR A 187 2.05 14.27 -4.14
N ALA A 188 1.75 15.57 -4.22
CA ALA A 188 0.96 16.13 -5.30
C ALA A 188 1.58 15.95 -6.69
N SER A 189 2.92 16.00 -6.81
CA SER A 189 3.61 15.73 -8.08
C SER A 189 3.45 14.29 -8.53
N ALA A 190 3.50 13.33 -7.59
CA ALA A 190 3.31 11.91 -7.90
C ALA A 190 1.88 11.62 -8.38
N ALA A 191 0.90 12.32 -7.82
CA ALA A 191 -0.52 12.20 -8.13
C ALA A 191 -1.03 13.20 -9.18
N GLY A 192 -0.14 13.96 -9.83
CA GLY A 192 -0.49 14.84 -10.95
C GLY A 192 -0.93 14.04 -12.18
N GLU A 193 -1.46 14.72 -13.21
CA GLU A 193 -2.00 14.09 -14.42
C GLU A 193 -1.00 13.14 -15.13
N ASP A 194 0.27 13.56 -15.19
CA ASP A 194 1.41 12.80 -15.73
C ASP A 194 2.34 12.26 -14.63
N GLY A 195 1.86 12.26 -13.38
CA GLY A 195 2.60 11.77 -12.24
C GLY A 195 2.68 10.23 -12.26
N PRO A 196 3.77 9.64 -11.73
CA PRO A 196 3.96 8.18 -11.72
C PRO A 196 2.85 7.41 -11.00
N ASP A 197 2.24 7.97 -9.94
CA ASP A 197 1.16 7.29 -9.21
C ASP A 197 -0.12 7.25 -10.05
N THR A 198 -0.43 8.35 -10.76
CA THR A 198 -1.57 8.44 -11.68
C THR A 198 -1.38 7.52 -12.89
N LEU A 199 -0.20 7.57 -13.53
CA LEU A 199 0.15 6.70 -14.65
C LEU A 199 0.05 5.23 -14.25
N HIS A 200 0.60 4.86 -13.09
CA HIS A 200 0.51 3.48 -12.59
C HIS A 200 -0.93 3.03 -12.35
N LEU A 201 -1.78 3.89 -11.78
CA LEU A 201 -3.19 3.58 -11.54
C LEU A 201 -3.93 3.33 -12.86
N ARG A 202 -3.82 4.25 -13.83
CA ARG A 202 -4.44 4.11 -15.15
C ARG A 202 -3.97 2.85 -15.86
N LEU A 203 -2.65 2.65 -15.91
CA LEU A 203 -2.02 1.49 -16.54
C LEU A 203 -2.49 0.18 -15.90
N SER A 204 -2.57 0.13 -14.58
CA SER A 204 -3.01 -1.06 -13.84
C SER A 204 -4.48 -1.38 -14.09
N GLU A 205 -5.34 -0.37 -14.24
CA GLU A 205 -6.75 -0.50 -14.58
C GLU A 205 -6.93 -1.04 -16.01
N VAL A 206 -6.25 -0.45 -17.01
CA VAL A 206 -6.44 -0.82 -18.42
C VAL A 206 -5.77 -2.15 -18.78
N THR A 207 -4.60 -2.46 -18.22
CA THR A 207 -3.84 -3.68 -18.56
C THR A 207 -4.25 -4.91 -17.77
N GLY A 208 -4.91 -4.74 -16.63
CA GLY A 208 -5.20 -5.81 -15.68
C GLY A 208 -3.97 -6.32 -14.90
N ALA A 209 -2.84 -5.60 -14.91
CA ALA A 209 -1.61 -6.05 -14.24
C ALA A 209 -1.77 -6.30 -12.73
N SER A 210 -2.51 -5.43 -12.01
CA SER A 210 -2.82 -5.69 -10.59
C SER A 210 -3.60 -6.99 -10.38
N SER A 211 -4.49 -7.33 -11.31
CA SER A 211 -5.24 -8.61 -11.27
C SER A 211 -4.30 -9.79 -11.50
N LEU A 212 -3.38 -9.66 -12.46
CA LEU A 212 -2.33 -10.66 -12.70
C LEU A 212 -1.46 -10.88 -11.46
N PHE A 213 -1.02 -9.82 -10.78
CA PHE A 213 -0.25 -9.92 -9.54
C PHE A 213 -1.08 -10.60 -8.45
N ARG A 214 -2.32 -10.15 -8.22
CA ARG A 214 -3.23 -10.76 -7.25
C ARG A 214 -3.39 -12.26 -7.52
N HIS A 215 -3.65 -12.66 -8.76
CA HIS A 215 -3.82 -14.07 -9.12
C HIS A 215 -2.57 -14.90 -8.85
N ARG A 216 -1.38 -14.39 -9.22
CA ARG A 216 -0.09 -15.05 -8.92
C ARG A 216 0.16 -15.21 -7.42
N VAL A 217 -0.38 -14.30 -6.61
CA VAL A 217 -0.23 -14.29 -5.15
C VAL A 217 -1.21 -15.23 -4.46
N LEU A 218 -2.48 -15.23 -4.88
CA LEU A 218 -3.55 -15.98 -4.24
C LEU A 218 -3.57 -17.46 -4.65
N PHE A 219 -3.29 -17.76 -5.92
CA PHE A 219 -3.49 -19.09 -6.48
C PHE A 219 -2.15 -19.74 -6.82
N HIS A 220 -1.85 -20.85 -6.16
CA HIS A 220 -0.69 -21.68 -6.47
C HIS A 220 -1.00 -22.54 -7.70
N ASN A 221 -1.00 -21.92 -8.87
CA ASN A 221 -1.09 -22.67 -10.13
C ASN A 221 0.23 -23.42 -10.32
N GLY A 222 0.20 -24.75 -10.26
CA GLY A 222 1.39 -25.62 -10.34
C GLY A 222 2.26 -25.50 -11.61
N SER A 223 1.97 -24.55 -12.51
CA SER A 223 2.71 -24.29 -13.76
C SER A 223 3.70 -23.13 -13.68
N HIS A 224 3.56 -22.20 -12.74
CA HIS A 224 4.63 -21.25 -12.43
C HIS A 224 5.45 -21.85 -11.30
N ALA A 225 6.52 -22.53 -11.69
CA ALA A 225 7.51 -23.15 -10.83
C ALA A 225 8.16 -22.13 -9.88
N MET A 226 7.42 -21.67 -8.87
CA MET A 226 8.03 -21.35 -7.62
C MET A 226 8.49 -22.67 -7.05
N ARG A 227 9.82 -22.86 -7.04
CA ARG A 227 10.50 -23.79 -6.12
C ARG A 227 9.77 -23.73 -4.77
N PRO A 228 9.67 -24.82 -3.99
CA PRO A 228 9.04 -24.80 -2.68
C PRO A 228 9.68 -23.67 -1.85
N ASN A 229 9.04 -22.52 -1.88
CA ASN A 229 9.57 -21.29 -1.34
C ASN A 229 8.74 -21.10 -0.08
N HIS A 230 9.39 -21.05 1.08
CA HIS A 230 8.72 -20.91 2.38
C HIS A 230 7.74 -19.73 2.41
N TRP A 231 7.97 -18.78 1.53
CA TRP A 231 7.16 -17.64 1.23
C TRP A 231 5.74 -17.95 0.70
N ALA A 232 5.55 -19.01 -0.10
CA ALA A 232 4.22 -19.42 -0.56
C ALA A 232 3.29 -19.85 0.60
N ALA A 233 3.88 -20.32 1.70
CA ALA A 233 3.15 -20.74 2.90
C ALA A 233 2.83 -19.59 3.86
N LEU A 234 3.32 -18.37 3.58
CA LEU A 234 3.16 -17.26 4.51
C LEU A 234 1.77 -16.62 4.37
N PRO A 235 1.07 -16.38 5.50
CA PRO A 235 -0.30 -15.92 5.48
C PRO A 235 -0.38 -14.46 4.99
N ILE A 236 -1.52 -14.12 4.39
CA ILE A 236 -1.87 -12.74 4.06
C ILE A 236 -2.99 -12.27 4.96
N ARG A 237 -2.82 -11.10 5.58
CA ARG A 237 -3.91 -10.40 6.25
C ARG A 237 -4.30 -9.16 5.47
N HIS A 238 -5.56 -9.08 5.04
CA HIS A 238 -6.17 -7.88 4.47
C HIS A 238 -7.01 -7.18 5.55
N VAL A 239 -6.60 -5.99 5.97
CA VAL A 239 -7.31 -5.21 7.00
C VAL A 239 -8.19 -4.17 6.31
N ALA A 240 -9.51 -4.35 6.31
CA ALA A 240 -10.48 -3.43 5.73
C ALA A 240 -11.11 -2.51 6.79
N CYS A 241 -11.45 -1.29 6.44
CA CYS A 241 -12.14 -0.34 7.32
C CYS A 241 -13.57 -0.07 6.83
N ASN A 242 -14.57 -0.27 7.69
CA ASN A 242 -15.97 -0.27 7.23
C ASN A 242 -16.58 1.12 7.00
N ARG A 243 -15.87 2.20 7.32
CA ARG A 243 -16.27 3.59 7.03
C ARG A 243 -15.32 4.28 6.03
N SER A 244 -14.48 3.52 5.34
CA SER A 244 -13.66 4.04 4.23
C SER A 244 -14.52 4.40 3.01
N ALA A 245 -13.97 5.19 2.09
CA ALA A 245 -14.60 5.41 0.79
C ALA A 245 -14.85 4.08 0.08
N TRP A 246 -15.92 4.00 -0.73
CA TRP A 246 -16.46 2.74 -1.28
C TRP A 246 -15.42 1.82 -1.95
N HIS A 247 -14.32 2.38 -2.48
CA HIS A 247 -13.19 1.63 -3.06
C HIS A 247 -12.69 0.49 -2.16
N MET A 248 -12.62 0.73 -0.86
CA MET A 248 -12.00 -0.19 0.12
C MET A 248 -12.97 -1.31 0.54
N PRO A 249 -14.21 -1.04 1.01
CA PRO A 249 -15.16 -2.11 1.31
C PRO A 249 -15.55 -2.92 0.07
N TRP A 250 -15.59 -2.31 -1.13
CA TRP A 250 -15.77 -3.05 -2.38
C TRP A 250 -14.62 -4.04 -2.62
N CYS A 251 -13.37 -3.60 -2.47
CA CYS A 251 -12.18 -4.46 -2.57
C CYS A 251 -12.24 -5.66 -1.61
N ALA A 252 -12.59 -5.42 -0.35
CA ALA A 252 -12.70 -6.47 0.65
C ALA A 252 -13.84 -7.46 0.34
N ALA A 253 -14.97 -6.98 -0.17
CA ALA A 253 -16.08 -7.83 -0.59
C ALA A 253 -15.74 -8.65 -1.84
N ALA A 254 -15.08 -8.06 -2.82
CA ALA A 254 -14.61 -8.75 -4.03
C ALA A 254 -13.59 -9.84 -3.69
N LEU A 255 -12.62 -9.55 -2.81
CA LEU A 255 -11.67 -10.54 -2.32
C LEU A 255 -12.35 -11.67 -1.53
N ARG A 256 -13.33 -11.35 -0.68
CA ARG A 256 -14.08 -12.37 0.05
C ARG A 256 -14.78 -13.32 -0.93
N ARG A 257 -15.46 -12.76 -1.94
CA ARG A 257 -16.16 -13.53 -2.98
C ARG A 257 -15.20 -14.43 -3.75
N GLU A 258 -14.07 -13.89 -4.21
CA GLU A 258 -13.05 -14.67 -4.96
C GLU A 258 -12.47 -15.82 -4.11
N LEU A 259 -12.25 -15.60 -2.81
CA LEU A 259 -11.80 -16.64 -1.89
C LEU A 259 -12.87 -17.69 -1.59
N ASP A 260 -14.14 -17.29 -1.49
CA ASP A 260 -15.26 -18.20 -1.27
C ASP A 260 -15.51 -19.08 -2.50
N GLU A 261 -15.51 -18.49 -3.70
CA GLU A 261 -15.60 -19.22 -4.99
C GLU A 261 -14.44 -20.20 -5.16
N ALA A 262 -13.26 -19.86 -4.66
CA ALA A 262 -12.09 -20.73 -4.73
C ALA A 262 -12.12 -21.90 -3.74
N LYS A 263 -12.98 -21.89 -2.71
CA LYS A 263 -13.16 -23.06 -1.81
C LYS A 263 -13.83 -24.24 -2.52
N ASP A 264 -14.66 -23.94 -3.52
CA ASP A 264 -15.32 -24.93 -4.36
C ASP A 264 -14.41 -25.43 -5.49
N ASP A 265 -13.20 -24.87 -5.61
CA ASP A 265 -12.18 -25.23 -6.58
C ASP A 265 -11.12 -26.16 -5.96
N THR A 266 -10.55 -27.04 -6.78
CA THR A 266 -9.40 -27.88 -6.42
C THR A 266 -8.07 -27.12 -6.36
N ARG A 267 -8.04 -25.84 -6.79
CA ARG A 267 -6.86 -24.98 -6.72
C ARG A 267 -6.37 -24.78 -5.29
N ARG A 268 -5.04 -24.82 -5.10
CA ARG A 268 -4.42 -24.50 -3.82
C ARG A 268 -4.37 -22.99 -3.61
N VAL A 269 -5.27 -22.48 -2.78
CA VAL A 269 -5.35 -21.06 -2.40
C VAL A 269 -4.38 -20.77 -1.25
N ARG A 270 -3.76 -19.57 -1.25
CA ARG A 270 -2.98 -19.07 -0.11
C ARG A 270 -3.90 -18.82 1.10
N ASP A 271 -3.34 -18.95 2.30
CA ASP A 271 -4.06 -18.55 3.51
C ASP A 271 -4.23 -17.03 3.56
N VAL A 272 -5.49 -16.58 3.48
CA VAL A 272 -5.86 -15.16 3.48
C VAL A 272 -6.93 -14.90 4.53
N GLU A 273 -6.58 -14.04 5.49
CA GLU A 273 -7.50 -13.52 6.50
C GLU A 273 -7.94 -12.10 6.13
N ILE A 274 -9.25 -11.88 6.02
CA ILE A 274 -9.82 -10.53 5.89
C ILE A 274 -10.38 -10.10 7.24
N VAL A 275 -9.83 -9.02 7.80
CA VAL A 275 -10.21 -8.44 9.09
C VAL A 275 -10.87 -7.08 8.85
N THR A 276 -12.07 -6.88 9.38
CA THR A 276 -12.78 -5.59 9.26
C THR A 276 -12.69 -4.79 10.56
N LEU A 277 -12.15 -3.58 10.49
CA LEU A 277 -12.13 -2.61 11.59
C LEU A 277 -13.42 -1.79 11.56
N MET A 278 -14.25 -1.98 12.59
CA MET A 278 -15.52 -1.30 12.75
C MET A 278 -15.32 0.14 13.24
N GLY A 279 -16.02 1.08 12.62
CA GLY A 279 -15.96 2.52 12.92
C GLY A 279 -14.74 3.24 12.34
N ALA A 280 -13.82 2.52 11.70
CA ALA A 280 -12.60 3.04 11.12
C ALA A 280 -12.79 3.46 9.65
N ASN A 281 -11.98 4.42 9.19
CA ASN A 281 -11.88 4.81 7.79
C ASN A 281 -10.45 4.61 7.25
N HIS A 282 -10.19 5.10 6.04
CA HIS A 282 -8.97 4.80 5.29
C HIS A 282 -7.68 5.22 5.97
N PHE A 283 -7.77 6.19 6.89
CA PHE A 283 -6.63 6.75 7.61
C PHE A 283 -6.63 6.31 9.07
N VAL A 284 -7.16 5.11 9.36
CA VAL A 284 -7.08 4.52 10.70
C VAL A 284 -5.60 4.43 11.13
N GLY A 285 -5.27 5.11 12.24
CA GLY A 285 -3.88 5.25 12.70
C GLY A 285 -3.12 6.47 12.17
N CYS A 286 -3.79 7.42 11.48
CA CYS A 286 -3.25 8.71 11.04
C CYS A 286 -3.80 9.93 11.80
N VAL A 287 -4.55 9.76 12.89
CA VAL A 287 -5.00 10.89 13.73
C VAL A 287 -4.80 10.66 15.23
N GLY A 288 -4.01 11.56 15.82
CA GLY A 288 -4.23 12.10 17.16
C GLY A 288 -3.69 11.31 18.35
N PHE A 289 -2.42 11.55 18.75
CA PHE A 289 -1.98 11.62 20.15
C PHE A 289 -0.66 12.43 20.23
N ALA A 290 -0.60 13.42 21.12
CA ALA A 290 0.61 14.18 21.41
C ALA A 290 1.46 13.44 22.45
N ILE A 291 2.79 13.34 22.26
CA ILE A 291 3.72 12.83 23.29
C ILE A 291 5.01 13.66 23.32
N ARG A 292 5.42 14.01 24.55
CA ARG A 292 6.77 14.44 24.95
C ARG A 292 7.80 13.31 24.82
N PRO A 293 9.10 13.61 24.74
CA PRO A 293 10.09 12.69 24.18
C PRO A 293 10.62 11.68 25.23
N THR A 294 10.47 10.39 24.94
CA THR A 294 11.40 9.34 25.38
C THR A 294 11.54 8.29 24.28
N ALA A 295 12.69 8.31 23.59
CA ALA A 295 13.36 7.24 22.83
C ALA A 295 12.56 6.29 21.90
N LEU A 296 11.64 6.80 21.08
CA LEU A 296 11.14 6.08 19.89
C LEU A 296 11.74 6.68 18.62
N THR A 297 12.77 6.05 18.07
CA THR A 297 13.41 6.44 16.81
C THR A 297 12.52 6.06 15.63
N THR A 298 11.55 6.92 15.30
CA THR A 298 10.92 6.88 13.97
C THR A 298 11.93 7.43 12.98
N ARG A 299 12.42 6.58 12.09
CA ARG A 299 13.33 6.96 11.03
C ARG A 299 12.65 6.74 9.70
N GLN A 300 12.71 7.77 8.86
CA GLN A 300 12.31 7.71 7.47
C GLN A 300 13.40 6.97 6.71
N ALA A 301 13.04 5.92 5.98
CA ALA A 301 13.94 5.17 5.12
C ALA A 301 13.44 5.23 3.67
N HIS A 302 14.40 5.26 2.75
CA HIS A 302 14.15 5.29 1.32
C HIS A 302 14.52 3.92 0.77
N TRP A 303 13.58 3.25 0.11
CA TRP A 303 13.76 1.88 -0.38
C TRP A 303 14.84 1.73 -1.46
N ASP A 304 15.26 2.83 -2.08
CA ASP A 304 16.18 2.96 -3.22
C ASP A 304 17.58 3.43 -2.78
N GLU A 305 17.75 3.72 -1.48
CA GLU A 305 19.04 4.08 -0.90
C GLU A 305 19.34 3.21 0.34
N PRO A 306 19.46 1.87 0.19
CA PRO A 306 19.72 0.98 1.31
C PRO A 306 21.01 1.36 2.09
N TYR A 307 21.97 1.98 1.40
CA TYR A 307 23.25 2.43 1.99
C TYR A 307 23.20 3.82 2.64
N ARG A 308 22.26 4.74 2.30
CA ARG A 308 22.10 6.00 3.06
C ARG A 308 21.63 5.74 4.49
N LEU A 309 21.00 4.59 4.72
CA LEU A 309 20.70 4.08 6.05
C LEU A 309 21.95 3.93 6.93
N MET A 310 23.13 3.69 6.34
CA MET A 310 24.40 3.54 7.07
C MET A 310 24.77 4.83 7.84
N HIS A 311 24.47 6.01 7.28
CA HIS A 311 24.68 7.28 7.97
C HIS A 311 23.60 7.56 9.02
N LEU A 312 22.34 7.17 8.76
CA LEU A 312 21.27 7.34 9.73
C LEU A 312 21.51 6.45 10.96
N LEU A 313 22.04 5.24 10.80
CA LEU A 313 22.30 4.24 11.86
C LEU A 313 23.59 4.41 12.64
N HIS A 314 24.45 5.39 12.33
CA HIS A 314 25.55 5.76 13.24
C HIS A 314 24.98 6.32 14.55
N TRP A 315 24.91 5.41 15.51
CA TRP A 315 24.70 5.64 16.92
C TRP A 315 25.79 6.58 17.46
N GLU A 316 25.49 7.87 17.63
CA GLU A 316 26.21 8.67 18.63
C GLU A 316 25.79 8.18 20.02
N GLY A 317 26.46 7.11 20.46
CA GLY A 317 26.33 6.58 21.80
C GLY A 317 27.55 5.73 22.14
N SER A 318 28.73 6.27 21.86
CA SER A 318 29.93 5.97 22.63
C SER A 318 30.32 7.22 23.41
N SER A 319 29.47 7.61 24.36
CA SER A 319 29.91 8.40 25.51
C SER A 319 29.85 7.46 26.71
N SER A 320 30.88 6.63 26.86
CA SER A 320 31.24 6.12 28.18
C SER A 320 32.15 7.17 28.81
N PRO A 321 31.75 7.83 29.91
CA PRO A 321 32.71 8.32 30.86
C PRO A 321 32.98 7.20 31.87
N HIS A 322 34.18 6.62 31.79
CA HIS A 322 34.87 6.17 32.99
C HIS A 322 35.40 7.39 33.74
#